data_AF-A0A7S2D232-F1
#
_entry.id   AF-A0A7S2D232-F1
#
_cell.length_a   1.000
_cell.length_b   1.000
_cell.length_c   1.000
_cell.angle_alpha   90.00
_cell.angle_beta   90.00
_cell.angle_gamma   90.00
#
_symmetry.space_group_name_H-M   'P 1'
#
loop_
_entity.id
_entity.type
_entity.pdbx_description
1 polymer ?
#
loop_
_entity_poly.entity_id
_entity_poly.type
_entity_poly.pdbx_seq_one_letter_code
_entity_poly.pdbx_strand_id
1 'polypeptide(L)'
;MPSELKIGGWAVEGKAIGFLAKKGEGKHLEYNFWVATVQAGAGDCSFWESKLKPAGKTEDGKEKFKIYGHPEGGFFVKVDDETFSECDKDMNERCKWQYKDDIKGKFLTSIAAPPQAAKNYPTDNFSQAVLYKDPSRNEPCSPPTQVIVEACLGRSELPSEPKERQRVLANCYTSESPLYHEMNTALRNDDLSALRYYSAYIKELRDVFKTDHVDQIIEPFVGKVWRGITFPDPEAALKDFKVGGTFVWSAFTSMTTDRDVAFNFGNVVFEVSCLPPKEAYEGMMAVYAPASVQAFSDFAQEAEILFPPNIRFEVKEIKMPGGDDDDICSPLIICETVAFDSDEGIKEFQDFKQMFDDAMANGELDNTPPEQRLEVLQAGYKRLFDAVDDNKSGTLSKKEMRRALTKIQGAVHYAGTAFPGISVPGENGLSVRKY
;
A
#
# COMPACT_ATOMS: atom_id res chain seq x y z
N MET A 1 6.78 -25.99 39.70
CA MET A 1 6.77 -26.02 38.22
C MET A 1 7.16 -24.63 37.74
N PRO A 2 7.85 -24.48 36.60
CA PRO A 2 8.14 -23.16 36.04
C PRO A 2 6.83 -22.38 35.89
N SER A 3 6.83 -21.08 36.21
CA SER A 3 5.63 -20.28 36.00
C SER A 3 5.36 -20.20 34.50
N GLU A 4 4.11 -20.43 34.08
CA GLU A 4 3.76 -20.38 32.66
C GLU A 4 3.87 -18.93 32.17
N LEU A 5 4.58 -18.71 31.06
CA LEU A 5 4.69 -17.39 30.44
C LEU A 5 3.39 -17.03 29.72
N LYS A 6 2.97 -15.75 29.81
CA LYS A 6 1.84 -15.25 29.03
C LYS A 6 2.18 -15.23 27.53
N ILE A 7 1.38 -15.93 26.74
CA ILE A 7 1.47 -15.95 25.27
C ILE A 7 0.70 -14.75 24.71
N GLY A 8 1.32 -13.97 23.83
CA GLY A 8 0.69 -12.82 23.18
C GLY A 8 1.67 -11.75 22.72
N GLY A 9 1.13 -10.55 22.45
CA GLY A 9 1.91 -9.38 22.06
C GLY A 9 2.60 -8.74 23.26
N TRP A 10 3.85 -8.33 23.03
CA TRP A 10 4.71 -7.63 23.98
C TRP A 10 5.21 -6.36 23.30
N ALA A 11 5.32 -5.26 24.03
CA ALA A 11 5.80 -4.00 23.46
C ALA A 11 6.82 -3.34 24.38
N VAL A 12 7.81 -2.70 23.75
CA VAL A 12 8.58 -1.61 24.33
C VAL A 12 7.99 -0.33 23.76
N GLU A 13 7.41 0.50 24.63
CA GLU A 13 6.66 1.70 24.22
C GLU A 13 7.46 2.56 23.23
N GLY A 14 6.91 2.71 22.02
CA GLY A 14 7.48 3.50 20.92
C GLY A 14 8.78 2.97 20.30
N LYS A 15 9.18 1.71 20.57
CA LYS A 15 10.50 1.20 20.15
C LYS A 15 10.51 -0.20 19.55
N ALA A 16 9.68 -1.12 20.05
CA ALA A 16 9.69 -2.50 19.57
C ALA A 16 8.39 -3.23 19.88
N ILE A 17 8.05 -4.19 19.02
CA ILE A 17 6.95 -5.13 19.22
C ILE A 17 7.52 -6.55 19.15
N GLY A 18 7.14 -7.37 20.13
CA GLY A 18 7.54 -8.75 20.24
C GLY A 18 6.32 -9.66 20.35
N PHE A 19 6.40 -10.86 19.79
CA PHE A 19 5.38 -11.89 19.95
C PHE A 19 5.98 -13.09 20.68
N LEU A 20 5.36 -13.50 21.78
CA LEU A 20 5.75 -14.71 22.50
C LEU A 20 4.75 -15.82 22.20
N ALA A 21 5.20 -16.91 21.57
CA ALA A 21 4.41 -18.13 21.43
C ALA A 21 5.05 -19.34 22.10
N LYS A 22 4.19 -20.31 22.38
CA LYS A 22 4.54 -21.62 22.94
C LYS A 22 4.40 -22.67 21.85
N LYS A 23 5.41 -23.53 21.71
CA LYS A 23 5.43 -24.66 20.79
C LYS A 23 5.68 -25.95 21.59
N GLY A 24 4.80 -26.94 21.41
CA GLY A 24 4.90 -28.27 22.04
C GLY A 24 3.95 -28.51 23.22
N GLU A 25 3.83 -29.78 23.60
CA GLU A 25 3.00 -30.27 24.71
C GLU A 25 3.83 -31.03 25.75
N GLY A 26 3.38 -31.04 27.01
CA GLY A 26 4.00 -31.82 28.08
C GLY A 26 5.34 -31.27 28.57
N LYS A 27 6.36 -32.14 28.71
CA LYS A 27 7.68 -31.78 29.30
C LYS A 27 8.62 -31.06 28.32
N HIS A 28 8.24 -30.93 27.05
CA HIS A 28 9.06 -30.34 25.99
C HIS A 28 8.43 -29.02 25.51
N LEU A 29 8.25 -28.08 26.44
CA LEU A 29 7.78 -26.73 26.11
C LEU A 29 8.93 -25.90 25.55
N GLU A 30 8.80 -25.47 24.31
CA GLU A 30 9.66 -24.45 23.70
C GLU A 30 8.89 -23.13 23.61
N TYR A 31 9.52 -22.03 24.01
CA TYR A 31 8.99 -20.70 23.81
C TYR A 31 9.77 -20.02 22.68
N ASN A 32 9.06 -19.42 21.73
CA ASN A 32 9.67 -18.64 20.65
C ASN A 32 9.24 -17.18 20.82
N PHE A 33 10.22 -16.28 20.76
CA PHE A 33 10.02 -14.84 20.83
C PHE A 33 10.51 -14.21 19.54
N TRP A 34 9.57 -13.65 18.77
CA TRP A 34 9.88 -12.90 17.56
C TRP A 34 9.82 -11.42 17.88
N VAL A 35 10.84 -10.66 17.50
CA VAL A 35 10.94 -9.23 17.76
C VAL A 35 11.12 -8.46 16.47
N ALA A 36 10.24 -7.48 16.26
CA ALA A 36 10.45 -6.37 15.34
C ALA A 36 10.80 -5.12 16.16
N THR A 37 11.99 -4.55 15.97
CA THR A 37 12.47 -3.38 16.73
C THR A 37 12.94 -2.27 15.80
N VAL A 38 12.92 -1.02 16.25
CA VAL A 38 13.57 0.13 15.58
C VAL A 38 14.74 0.68 16.40
N GLN A 39 15.22 -0.07 17.40
CA GLN A 39 16.20 0.42 18.36
C GLN A 39 17.60 0.62 17.71
N ALA A 40 18.18 1.80 17.94
CA ALA A 40 19.53 2.14 17.49
C ALA A 40 20.58 1.18 18.09
N GLY A 41 21.40 0.56 17.23
CA GLY A 41 22.45 -0.39 17.62
C GLY A 41 22.19 -1.84 17.16
N ALA A 42 20.96 -2.20 16.82
CA ALA A 42 20.70 -3.39 16.02
C ALA A 42 21.18 -3.13 14.59
N GLY A 43 22.00 -4.04 14.03
CA GLY A 43 22.51 -3.91 12.66
C GLY A 43 21.42 -3.90 11.57
N ASP A 44 21.83 -3.94 10.30
CA ASP A 44 21.04 -3.63 9.09
C ASP A 44 19.70 -4.38 8.87
N CYS A 45 19.27 -5.28 9.77
CA CYS A 45 17.93 -5.89 9.78
C CYS A 45 17.43 -5.99 11.23
N SER A 46 16.36 -5.24 11.54
CA SER A 46 15.83 -5.09 12.89
C SER A 46 14.68 -6.05 13.20
N PHE A 47 14.85 -7.29 12.73
CA PHE A 47 14.04 -8.43 13.10
C PHE A 47 14.95 -9.53 13.64
N TRP A 48 14.61 -10.08 14.80
CA TRP A 48 15.27 -11.28 15.29
C TRP A 48 14.26 -12.24 15.90
N GLU A 49 14.47 -13.52 15.62
CA GLU A 49 13.76 -14.62 16.26
C GLU A 49 14.68 -15.26 17.29
N SER A 50 14.14 -15.52 18.48
CA SER A 50 14.85 -16.28 19.50
C SER A 50 14.00 -17.39 20.07
N LYS A 51 14.60 -18.57 20.13
CA LYS A 51 14.11 -19.66 20.98
C LYS A 51 14.49 -19.37 22.41
N LEU A 52 13.51 -19.05 23.26
CA LEU A 52 13.74 -18.85 24.68
C LEU A 52 13.91 -20.21 25.37
N LYS A 53 15.08 -20.43 25.97
CA LYS A 53 15.32 -21.60 26.82
C LYS A 53 15.48 -21.17 28.27
N PRO A 54 14.85 -21.87 29.23
CA PRO A 54 15.10 -21.65 30.65
C PRO A 54 16.61 -21.69 30.93
N ALA A 55 17.11 -20.65 31.59
CA ALA A 55 18.53 -20.49 31.93
C ALA A 55 18.75 -20.45 33.45
N GLY A 56 17.75 -20.87 34.23
CA GLY A 56 17.79 -20.91 35.69
C GLY A 56 17.12 -19.70 36.33
N LYS A 57 17.69 -19.21 37.43
CA LYS A 57 17.21 -18.04 38.16
C LYS A 57 18.33 -17.00 38.31
N THR A 58 17.94 -15.73 38.50
CA THR A 58 18.82 -14.65 38.96
C THR A 58 19.10 -14.80 40.46
N GLU A 59 20.00 -13.98 41.01
CA GLU A 59 20.34 -14.00 42.45
C GLU A 59 19.14 -13.65 43.34
N ASP A 60 18.25 -12.77 42.87
CA ASP A 60 16.97 -12.44 43.53
C ASP A 60 15.86 -13.47 43.26
N GLY A 61 16.19 -14.60 42.61
CA GLY A 61 15.30 -15.75 42.46
C GLY A 61 14.30 -15.66 41.30
N LYS A 62 14.40 -14.63 40.43
CA LYS A 62 13.56 -14.47 39.25
C LYS A 62 13.94 -15.45 38.15
N GLU A 63 12.95 -15.93 37.40
CA GLU A 63 13.20 -16.84 36.27
C GLU A 63 13.89 -16.08 35.14
N LYS A 64 14.94 -16.69 34.57
CA LYS A 64 15.66 -16.14 33.42
C LYS A 64 15.63 -17.09 32.23
N PHE A 65 15.52 -16.52 31.04
CA PHE A 65 15.47 -17.22 29.76
C PHE A 65 16.60 -16.71 28.89
N LYS A 66 17.42 -17.60 28.33
CA LYS A 66 18.48 -17.19 27.42
C LYS A 66 17.88 -16.87 26.04
N ILE A 67 18.31 -15.74 25.48
CA ILE A 67 17.87 -15.28 24.16
C ILE A 67 18.91 -15.78 23.13
N TYR A 68 18.53 -16.77 22.32
CA TYR A 68 19.38 -17.34 21.29
C TYR A 68 19.15 -16.61 19.97
N GLY A 69 20.22 -16.20 19.29
CA GLY A 69 20.10 -15.47 18.01
C GLY A 69 20.02 -13.95 18.15
N HIS A 70 19.89 -13.41 19.37
CA HIS A 70 20.06 -11.97 19.60
C HIS A 70 21.49 -11.55 19.20
N PRO A 71 21.69 -10.46 18.43
CA PRO A 71 23.01 -10.06 17.90
C PRO A 71 24.08 -9.91 18.99
N GLU A 72 23.66 -9.42 20.15
CA GLU A 72 24.55 -9.20 21.30
C GLU A 72 24.42 -10.28 22.39
N GLY A 73 23.65 -11.34 22.14
CA GLY A 73 23.19 -12.29 23.16
C GLY A 73 22.37 -11.61 24.26
N GLY A 74 22.07 -12.33 25.35
CA GLY A 74 21.40 -11.78 26.53
C GLY A 74 20.40 -12.74 27.19
N PHE A 75 19.59 -12.16 28.06
CA PHE A 75 18.57 -12.85 28.85
C PHE A 75 17.27 -12.06 28.90
N PHE A 76 16.13 -12.76 28.92
CA PHE A 76 14.91 -12.21 29.49
C PHE A 76 14.81 -12.61 30.94
N VAL A 77 14.52 -11.64 31.80
CA VAL A 77 14.24 -11.85 33.22
C VAL A 77 12.77 -11.54 33.45
N LYS A 78 12.04 -12.51 33.99
CA LYS A 78 10.63 -12.30 34.37
C LYS A 78 10.59 -11.37 35.58
N VAL A 79 10.10 -10.15 35.39
CA VAL A 79 9.93 -9.16 36.47
C VAL A 79 8.65 -9.46 37.24
N ASP A 80 7.55 -9.64 36.49
CA ASP A 80 6.23 -10.04 36.96
C ASP A 80 5.47 -10.79 35.84
N ASP A 81 4.16 -11.00 35.97
CA ASP A 81 3.37 -11.74 34.99
C ASP A 81 3.12 -10.98 33.67
N GLU A 82 3.39 -9.68 33.65
CA GLU A 82 3.14 -8.80 32.51
C GLU A 82 4.40 -8.08 32.03
N THR A 83 5.53 -8.29 32.68
CA THR A 83 6.77 -7.56 32.38
C THR A 83 7.96 -8.50 32.26
N PHE A 84 8.67 -8.40 31.14
CA PHE A 84 10.03 -8.92 31.00
C PHE A 84 11.05 -7.78 30.96
N SER A 85 12.18 -8.00 31.61
CA SER A 85 13.37 -7.16 31.43
C SER A 85 14.32 -7.89 30.48
N GLU A 86 14.69 -7.24 29.38
CA GLU A 86 15.78 -7.70 28.52
C GLU A 86 17.09 -7.24 29.12
N CYS A 87 18.00 -8.17 29.35
CA CYS A 87 19.32 -7.91 29.90
C CYS A 87 20.42 -8.38 28.94
N ASP A 88 21.56 -7.69 28.97
CA ASP A 88 22.78 -8.18 28.32
C ASP A 88 23.37 -9.41 29.03
N LYS A 89 24.52 -9.88 28.56
CA LYS A 89 25.23 -11.04 29.13
C LYS A 89 25.70 -10.82 30.57
N ASP A 90 25.89 -9.56 30.97
CA ASP A 90 26.37 -9.11 32.27
C ASP A 90 25.20 -8.72 33.20
N MET A 91 23.96 -9.01 32.78
CA MET A 91 22.70 -8.73 33.49
C MET A 91 22.35 -7.25 33.60
N ASN A 92 22.93 -6.37 32.79
CA ASN A 92 22.49 -4.98 32.70
C ASN A 92 21.20 -4.89 31.87
N GLU A 93 20.19 -4.20 32.39
CA GLU A 93 18.90 -4.00 31.71
C GLU A 93 19.07 -3.13 30.45
N ARG A 94 18.60 -3.63 29.30
CA ARG A 94 18.53 -2.92 28.02
C ARG A 94 17.16 -2.30 27.80
N CYS A 95 16.10 -3.07 28.03
CA CYS A 95 14.73 -2.59 27.84
C CYS A 95 13.73 -3.41 28.68
N LYS A 96 12.52 -2.87 28.81
CA LYS A 96 11.39 -3.55 29.47
C LYS A 96 10.28 -3.78 28.47
N TRP A 97 9.86 -5.03 28.38
CA TRP A 97 8.77 -5.51 27.57
C TRP A 97 7.53 -5.63 28.43
N GLN A 98 6.45 -5.00 28.02
CA GLN A 98 5.15 -5.11 28.69
C GLN A 98 4.19 -5.95 27.84
N TYR A 99 3.52 -6.89 28.49
CA TYR A 99 2.45 -7.68 27.91
C TYR A 99 1.28 -6.76 27.58
N LYS A 100 0.79 -6.90 26.36
CA LYS A 100 -0.32 -6.11 25.85
C LYS A 100 -1.41 -7.05 25.38
N ASP A 101 -2.37 -7.34 26.28
CA ASP A 101 -3.52 -8.18 25.95
C ASP A 101 -4.40 -7.52 24.89
N ASP A 102 -4.37 -6.20 24.83
CA ASP A 102 -5.04 -5.38 23.82
C ASP A 102 -4.43 -5.53 22.42
N ILE A 103 -3.30 -6.23 22.27
CA ILE A 103 -2.72 -6.57 20.95
C ILE A 103 -3.15 -7.98 20.52
N LYS A 104 -3.57 -8.84 21.46
CA LYS A 104 -3.98 -10.22 21.18
C LYS A 104 -5.30 -10.24 20.41
N GLY A 105 -5.25 -10.68 19.15
CA GLY A 105 -6.41 -10.68 18.25
C GLY A 105 -6.82 -9.31 17.73
N LYS A 106 -6.22 -8.20 18.19
CA LYS A 106 -6.40 -6.87 17.59
C LYS A 106 -5.46 -6.58 16.43
N PHE A 107 -4.43 -7.42 16.22
CA PHE A 107 -3.84 -7.52 14.89
C PHE A 107 -4.97 -7.72 13.88
N LEU A 108 -5.83 -8.74 14.04
CA LEU A 108 -6.95 -9.07 13.13
C LEU A 108 -8.00 -7.95 12.90
N THR A 109 -8.07 -6.93 13.75
CA THR A 109 -9.06 -5.84 13.63
C THR A 109 -8.42 -4.51 13.97
N SER A 110 -7.51 -4.02 13.12
CA SER A 110 -7.04 -2.64 13.27
C SER A 110 -8.26 -1.72 13.24
N ILE A 111 -8.49 -0.94 14.29
CA ILE A 111 -9.54 0.09 14.29
C ILE A 111 -9.26 0.95 13.06
N ALA A 112 -10.19 0.98 12.11
CA ALA A 112 -9.99 1.78 10.92
C ALA A 112 -10.03 3.25 11.37
N ALA A 113 -8.89 3.95 11.39
CA ALA A 113 -8.89 5.38 11.65
C ALA A 113 -9.82 6.06 10.62
N PRO A 114 -10.58 7.08 11.04
CA PRO A 114 -11.47 7.79 10.14
C PRO A 114 -10.68 8.34 8.93
N PRO A 115 -11.31 8.42 7.74
CA PRO A 115 -10.78 9.24 6.67
C PRO A 115 -10.49 10.65 7.16
N GLN A 116 -9.45 11.26 6.61
CA GLN A 116 -9.11 12.63 6.94
C GLN A 116 -9.76 13.61 5.95
N ALA A 117 -9.96 14.84 6.39
CA ALA A 117 -10.41 15.92 5.52
C ALA A 117 -9.42 16.11 4.36
N ALA A 118 -9.93 16.35 3.14
CA ALA A 118 -9.16 16.30 1.90
C ALA A 118 -8.08 17.38 1.70
N LYS A 119 -7.74 18.18 2.72
CA LYS A 119 -6.79 19.29 2.56
C LYS A 119 -5.35 18.81 2.64
N ASN A 120 -4.57 19.12 1.59
CA ASN A 120 -3.13 18.88 1.45
C ASN A 120 -2.74 17.40 1.30
N TYR A 121 -3.32 16.74 0.29
CA TYR A 121 -2.96 15.38 -0.11
C TYR A 121 -2.34 15.31 -1.52
N PRO A 122 -1.33 14.45 -1.75
CA PRO A 122 -0.62 13.65 -0.75
C PRO A 122 0.07 14.55 0.29
N THR A 123 0.22 14.07 1.51
CA THR A 123 0.88 14.83 2.58
C THR A 123 2.36 15.05 2.26
N ASP A 124 2.98 16.04 2.90
CA ASP A 124 4.42 16.28 2.74
C ASP A 124 5.25 15.06 3.19
N ASN A 125 4.85 14.42 4.30
CA ASN A 125 5.52 13.23 4.81
C ASN A 125 5.42 12.05 3.85
N PHE A 126 4.23 11.80 3.29
CA PHE A 126 4.04 10.77 2.27
C PHE A 126 4.88 11.07 1.03
N SER A 127 4.84 12.31 0.54
CA SER A 127 5.59 12.74 -0.64
C SER A 127 7.10 12.57 -0.44
N GLN A 128 7.60 12.96 0.73
CA GLN A 128 9.01 12.84 1.10
C GLN A 128 9.44 11.38 1.25
N ALA A 129 8.63 10.54 1.89
CA ALA A 129 9.02 9.17 2.21
C ALA A 129 8.82 8.20 1.03
N VAL A 130 7.73 8.35 0.26
CA VAL A 130 7.26 7.32 -0.69
C VAL A 130 7.53 7.69 -2.15
N LEU A 131 7.13 8.88 -2.61
CA LEU A 131 7.11 9.18 -4.05
C LEU A 131 8.50 9.06 -4.70
N TYR A 132 9.54 9.51 -4.00
CA TYR A 132 10.92 9.49 -4.49
C TYR A 132 11.72 8.26 -4.06
N LYS A 133 11.12 7.32 -3.32
CA LYS A 133 11.82 6.12 -2.87
C LYS A 133 12.26 5.27 -4.05
N ASP A 134 13.51 4.79 -4.02
CA ASP A 134 13.96 3.67 -4.84
C ASP A 134 13.79 2.37 -4.04
N PRO A 135 12.85 1.48 -4.40
CA PRO A 135 12.57 0.28 -3.62
C PRO A 135 13.72 -0.72 -3.51
N SER A 136 14.72 -0.61 -4.39
CA SER A 136 15.90 -1.48 -4.41
C SER A 136 17.02 -1.00 -3.48
N ARG A 137 16.97 0.26 -3.03
CA ARG A 137 18.05 0.88 -2.25
C ARG A 137 17.77 0.81 -0.76
N ASN A 138 18.76 0.31 -0.02
CA ASN A 138 18.78 0.42 1.43
C ASN A 138 19.23 1.83 1.83
N GLU A 139 18.36 2.58 2.50
CA GLU A 139 18.63 3.92 3.01
C GLU A 139 18.45 3.93 4.54
N PRO A 140 19.07 4.87 5.27
CA PRO A 140 18.89 4.95 6.72
C PRO A 140 17.41 5.06 7.09
N CYS A 141 16.93 4.09 7.88
CA CYS A 141 15.52 3.97 8.29
C CYS A 141 14.51 3.76 7.14
N SER A 142 14.97 3.35 5.96
CA SER A 142 14.14 3.07 4.79
C SER A 142 14.69 1.83 4.06
N PRO A 143 14.45 0.63 4.61
CA PRO A 143 14.93 -0.62 4.04
C PRO A 143 14.28 -0.92 2.68
N PRO A 144 14.89 -1.78 1.85
CA PRO A 144 14.27 -2.24 0.61
C PRO A 144 13.08 -3.18 0.91
N THR A 145 12.18 -3.32 -0.07
CA THR A 145 10.95 -4.13 0.04
C THR A 145 11.20 -5.56 0.49
N GLN A 146 12.32 -6.18 0.06
CA GLN A 146 12.71 -7.53 0.47
C GLN A 146 12.85 -7.65 1.98
N VAL A 147 13.55 -6.71 2.61
CA VAL A 147 13.82 -6.71 4.06
C VAL A 147 12.52 -6.49 4.83
N ILE A 148 11.64 -5.62 4.34
CA ILE A 148 10.32 -5.38 4.96
C ILE A 148 9.47 -6.65 4.92
N VAL A 149 9.37 -7.30 3.75
CA VAL A 149 8.58 -8.54 3.58
C VAL A 149 9.16 -9.68 4.43
N GLU A 150 10.48 -9.84 4.46
CA GLU A 150 11.13 -10.85 5.31
C GLU A 150 10.85 -10.58 6.80
N ALA A 151 10.95 -9.32 7.24
CA ALA A 151 10.70 -8.95 8.64
C ALA A 151 9.24 -9.15 9.05
N CYS A 152 8.28 -8.83 8.18
CA CYS A 152 6.85 -8.89 8.52
C CYS A 152 6.19 -10.25 8.25
N LEU A 153 6.72 -11.05 7.30
CA LEU A 153 6.11 -12.32 6.87
C LEU A 153 7.04 -13.52 6.99
N GLY A 154 8.34 -13.34 7.28
CA GLY A 154 9.31 -14.43 7.30
C GLY A 154 9.59 -15.05 5.92
N ARG A 155 9.24 -14.36 4.82
CA ARG A 155 9.45 -14.85 3.46
C ARG A 155 10.87 -14.51 2.98
N SER A 156 11.60 -15.54 2.54
CA SER A 156 13.03 -15.45 2.26
C SER A 156 13.40 -14.66 1.01
N GLU A 157 12.64 -14.75 -0.09
CA GLU A 157 12.94 -14.04 -1.34
C GLU A 157 11.68 -13.65 -2.13
N LEU A 158 11.65 -12.42 -2.62
CA LEU A 158 10.66 -11.91 -3.57
C LEU A 158 11.11 -12.23 -5.01
N PRO A 159 10.18 -12.56 -5.92
CA PRO A 159 10.50 -12.77 -7.33
C PRO A 159 11.20 -11.56 -7.97
N SER A 160 12.07 -11.83 -8.95
CA SER A 160 12.73 -10.81 -9.77
C SER A 160 11.97 -10.50 -11.06
N GLU A 161 11.09 -11.40 -11.51
CA GLU A 161 10.21 -11.17 -12.66
C GLU A 161 9.12 -10.17 -12.27
N PRO A 162 8.94 -9.05 -12.99
CA PRO A 162 8.07 -7.95 -12.55
C PRO A 162 6.63 -8.34 -12.25
N LYS A 163 5.98 -9.13 -13.13
CA LYS A 163 4.58 -9.50 -12.94
C LYS A 163 4.40 -10.41 -11.75
N GLU A 164 5.26 -11.40 -11.60
CA GLU A 164 5.24 -12.33 -10.48
C GLU A 164 5.56 -11.62 -9.16
N ARG A 165 6.47 -10.65 -9.19
CA ARG A 165 6.75 -9.78 -8.04
C ARG A 165 5.51 -8.99 -7.64
N GLN A 166 4.83 -8.35 -8.58
CA GLN A 166 3.57 -7.63 -8.31
C GLN A 166 2.50 -8.54 -7.70
N ARG A 167 2.34 -9.77 -8.21
CA ARG A 167 1.38 -10.75 -7.63
C ARG A 167 1.74 -11.09 -6.19
N VAL A 168 3.01 -11.34 -5.93
CA VAL A 168 3.51 -11.66 -4.59
C VAL A 168 3.33 -10.47 -3.65
N LEU A 169 3.54 -9.23 -4.08
CA LEU A 169 3.32 -8.04 -3.26
C LEU A 169 1.84 -7.87 -2.91
N ALA A 170 0.94 -8.04 -3.89
CA ALA A 170 -0.50 -8.02 -3.62
C ALA A 170 -0.89 -9.12 -2.62
N ASN A 171 -0.37 -10.34 -2.79
CA ASN A 171 -0.58 -11.43 -1.85
C ASN A 171 -0.07 -11.10 -0.44
N CYS A 172 1.17 -10.60 -0.31
CA CYS A 172 1.74 -10.20 0.98
C CYS A 172 0.91 -9.13 1.71
N TYR A 173 0.25 -8.22 0.97
CA TYR A 173 -0.64 -7.24 1.56
C TYR A 173 -1.91 -7.88 2.14
N THR A 174 -2.49 -8.82 1.41
CA THR A 174 -3.72 -9.51 1.82
C THR A 174 -3.49 -10.61 2.86
N SER A 175 -2.26 -11.07 3.01
CA SER A 175 -1.91 -12.06 4.03
C SER A 175 -2.03 -11.46 5.43
N GLU A 176 -2.68 -12.22 6.32
CA GLU A 176 -2.83 -11.88 7.74
C GLU A 176 -1.44 -11.77 8.40
N SER A 177 -0.91 -10.56 8.47
CA SER A 177 0.44 -10.26 8.93
C SER A 177 0.53 -8.84 9.47
N PRO A 178 1.54 -8.52 10.31
CA PRO A 178 1.76 -7.15 10.77
C PRO A 178 1.96 -6.14 9.64
N LEU A 179 2.36 -6.59 8.44
CA LEU A 179 2.73 -5.70 7.33
C LEU A 179 1.62 -4.71 7.00
N TYR A 180 0.42 -5.21 6.66
CA TYR A 180 -0.64 -4.33 6.21
C TYR A 180 -1.18 -3.45 7.34
N HIS A 181 -1.23 -3.97 8.57
CA HIS A 181 -1.69 -3.22 9.75
C HIS A 181 -0.79 -2.04 10.09
N GLU A 182 0.51 -2.30 10.23
CA GLU A 182 1.48 -1.29 10.63
C GLU A 182 1.69 -0.27 9.51
N MET A 183 1.75 -0.73 8.25
CA MET A 183 1.83 0.14 7.09
C MET A 183 0.61 1.06 6.95
N ASN A 184 -0.62 0.50 7.03
CA ASN A 184 -1.83 1.32 6.95
C ASN A 184 -1.97 2.23 8.16
N THR A 185 -1.44 1.86 9.33
CA THR A 185 -1.37 2.75 10.50
C THR A 185 -0.40 3.92 10.26
N ALA A 186 0.77 3.67 9.69
CA ALA A 186 1.72 4.71 9.30
C ALA A 186 1.09 5.71 8.31
N LEU A 187 0.38 5.19 7.30
CA LEU A 187 -0.35 6.00 6.31
C LEU A 187 -1.48 6.82 6.91
N ARG A 188 -2.25 6.27 7.86
CA ARG A 188 -3.37 6.96 8.52
C ARG A 188 -2.91 8.02 9.51
N ASN A 189 -1.82 7.77 10.21
CA ASN A 189 -1.28 8.69 11.21
C ASN A 189 -0.30 9.71 10.62
N ASP A 190 0.01 9.60 9.33
CA ASP A 190 1.03 10.40 8.65
C ASP A 190 2.39 10.38 9.40
N ASP A 191 2.75 9.22 9.96
CA ASP A 191 3.98 9.05 10.74
C ASP A 191 5.19 8.95 9.81
N LEU A 192 5.94 10.04 9.66
CA LEU A 192 7.11 10.10 8.78
C LEU A 192 8.13 8.99 9.04
N SER A 193 8.37 8.62 10.30
CA SER A 193 9.37 7.59 10.63
C SER A 193 8.89 6.22 10.16
N ALA A 194 7.64 5.88 10.44
CA ALA A 194 7.05 4.62 10.01
C ALA A 194 6.85 4.59 8.48
N LEU A 195 6.45 5.70 7.86
CA LEU A 195 6.35 5.85 6.41
C LEU A 195 7.69 5.62 5.73
N ARG A 196 8.79 6.15 6.27
CA ARG A 196 10.14 5.87 5.75
C ARG A 196 10.47 4.38 5.82
N TYR A 197 10.14 3.72 6.92
CA TYR A 197 10.37 2.28 7.07
C TYR A 197 9.60 1.48 6.01
N TYR A 198 8.31 1.76 5.81
CA TYR A 198 7.46 1.03 4.85
C TYR A 198 7.52 1.54 3.41
N SER A 199 8.21 2.65 3.15
CA SER A 199 8.16 3.39 1.88
C SER A 199 8.42 2.55 0.63
N ALA A 200 9.42 1.66 0.67
CA ALA A 200 9.76 0.80 -0.46
C ALA A 200 8.59 -0.13 -0.82
N TYR A 201 7.99 -0.77 0.19
CA TYR A 201 6.85 -1.65 0.00
C TYR A 201 5.59 -0.88 -0.41
N ILE A 202 5.28 0.25 0.24
CA ILE A 202 4.15 1.13 -0.13
C ILE A 202 4.26 1.51 -1.61
N LYS A 203 5.45 1.90 -2.06
CA LYS A 203 5.69 2.30 -3.45
C LYS A 203 5.48 1.14 -4.42
N GLU A 204 6.12 0.00 -4.19
CA GLU A 204 5.96 -1.13 -5.11
C GLU A 204 4.54 -1.68 -5.13
N LEU A 205 3.85 -1.69 -3.99
CA LEU A 205 2.45 -2.09 -3.94
C LEU A 205 1.56 -1.08 -4.67
N ARG A 206 1.82 0.24 -4.55
CA ARG A 206 1.13 1.27 -5.35
C ARG A 206 1.32 1.02 -6.84
N ASP A 207 2.54 0.71 -7.27
CA ASP A 207 2.88 0.46 -8.68
C ASP A 207 2.11 -0.75 -9.27
N VAL A 208 1.64 -1.69 -8.45
CA VAL A 208 0.72 -2.76 -8.90
C VAL A 208 -0.56 -2.15 -9.52
N PHE A 209 -1.05 -1.04 -8.96
CA PHE A 209 -2.30 -0.35 -9.33
C PHE A 209 -2.11 0.75 -10.38
N LYS A 210 -0.90 0.87 -10.95
CA LYS A 210 -0.59 1.93 -11.90
C LYS A 210 -1.17 1.61 -13.28
N THR A 211 -1.78 2.62 -13.90
CA THR A 211 -2.45 2.53 -15.20
C THR A 211 -1.54 2.85 -16.40
N ASP A 212 -0.21 2.76 -16.24
CA ASP A 212 0.74 3.05 -17.32
C ASP A 212 0.89 1.91 -18.36
N HIS A 213 0.15 0.81 -18.17
CA HIS A 213 0.19 -0.40 -19.00
C HIS A 213 1.56 -1.09 -19.05
N VAL A 214 2.46 -0.80 -18.11
CA VAL A 214 3.77 -1.45 -18.01
C VAL A 214 3.69 -2.58 -17.00
N ASP A 215 3.83 -3.82 -17.49
CA ASP A 215 3.81 -5.03 -16.66
C ASP A 215 2.56 -5.21 -15.78
N GLN A 216 1.48 -4.46 -16.06
CA GLN A 216 0.23 -4.47 -15.32
C GLN A 216 -0.37 -5.89 -15.22
N ILE A 217 -0.72 -6.28 -13.99
CA ILE A 217 -1.35 -7.58 -13.67
C ILE A 217 -2.82 -7.46 -13.27
N ILE A 218 -3.31 -6.25 -12.99
CA ILE A 218 -4.67 -5.98 -12.51
C ILE A 218 -5.44 -5.09 -13.47
N GLU A 219 -6.74 -5.32 -13.56
CA GLU A 219 -7.66 -4.50 -14.34
C GLU A 219 -8.31 -3.45 -13.43
N PRO A 220 -8.31 -2.15 -13.81
CA PRO A 220 -8.97 -1.11 -13.05
C PRO A 220 -10.45 -1.44 -12.82
N PHE A 221 -10.89 -1.32 -11.58
CA PHE A 221 -12.26 -1.60 -11.18
C PHE A 221 -13.20 -0.45 -11.55
N VAL A 222 -14.40 -0.81 -12.01
CA VAL A 222 -15.51 0.11 -12.22
C VAL A 222 -16.77 -0.55 -11.67
N GLY A 223 -17.45 0.12 -10.75
CA GLY A 223 -18.65 -0.42 -10.13
C GLY A 223 -18.88 0.09 -8.72
N LYS A 224 -19.69 -0.64 -7.97
CA LYS A 224 -20.04 -0.34 -6.59
C LYS A 224 -19.30 -1.29 -5.64
N VAL A 225 -18.81 -0.74 -4.54
CA VAL A 225 -18.12 -1.48 -3.47
C VAL A 225 -18.57 -0.99 -2.11
N TRP A 226 -18.38 -1.84 -1.10
CA TRP A 226 -18.77 -1.56 0.27
C TRP A 226 -17.62 -1.79 1.25
N ARG A 227 -17.61 -1.02 2.34
CA ARG A 227 -16.69 -1.21 3.45
C ARG A 227 -17.36 -0.87 4.77
N GLY A 228 -17.36 -1.84 5.69
CA GLY A 228 -17.70 -1.59 7.10
C GLY A 228 -16.49 -1.06 7.86
N ILE A 229 -16.70 -0.03 8.67
CA ILE A 229 -15.73 0.48 9.63
C ILE A 229 -16.35 0.46 11.02
N THR A 230 -15.59 -0.02 12.01
CA THR A 230 -15.96 0.10 13.42
C THR A 230 -15.33 1.36 14.01
N PHE A 231 -16.17 2.36 14.30
CA PHE A 231 -15.80 3.55 15.07
C PHE A 231 -16.07 3.33 16.56
N PRO A 232 -15.19 3.81 17.46
CA PRO A 232 -15.47 3.81 18.90
C PRO A 232 -16.71 4.63 19.26
N ASP A 233 -16.93 5.74 18.56
CA ASP A 233 -18.10 6.61 18.67
C ASP A 233 -18.62 6.93 17.25
N PRO A 234 -19.60 6.15 16.74
CA PRO A 234 -20.18 6.36 15.41
C PRO A 234 -20.85 7.73 15.26
N GLU A 235 -21.50 8.24 16.31
CA GLU A 235 -22.20 9.52 16.26
C GLU A 235 -21.23 10.68 16.13
N ALA A 236 -20.09 10.63 16.83
CA ALA A 236 -19.02 11.60 16.66
C ALA A 236 -18.41 11.52 15.26
N ALA A 237 -18.10 10.31 14.78
CA ALA A 237 -17.52 10.11 13.45
C ALA A 237 -18.42 10.64 12.32
N LEU A 238 -19.74 10.43 12.43
CA LEU A 238 -20.70 10.91 11.44
C LEU A 238 -20.73 12.44 11.28
N LYS A 239 -20.34 13.21 12.31
CA LYS A 239 -20.30 14.67 12.25
C LYS A 239 -19.21 15.21 11.31
N ASP A 240 -18.19 14.41 11.03
CA ASP A 240 -17.11 14.76 10.13
C ASP A 240 -17.54 14.62 8.65
N PHE A 241 -18.62 13.90 8.38
CA PHE A 241 -19.17 13.72 7.05
C PHE A 241 -20.31 14.69 6.78
N LYS A 242 -20.24 15.37 5.65
CA LYS A 242 -21.28 16.30 5.18
C LYS A 242 -21.58 15.98 3.73
N VAL A 243 -22.85 15.95 3.36
CA VAL A 243 -23.27 15.83 1.96
C VAL A 243 -22.63 16.95 1.13
N GLY A 244 -22.04 16.59 -0.01
CA GLY A 244 -21.21 17.45 -0.86
C GLY A 244 -19.79 17.69 -0.33
N GLY A 245 -19.46 17.21 0.87
CA GLY A 245 -18.12 17.24 1.44
C GLY A 245 -17.23 16.14 0.87
N THR A 246 -15.92 16.39 0.83
CA THR A 246 -14.92 15.43 0.36
C THR A 246 -13.97 14.98 1.48
N PHE A 247 -13.49 13.76 1.36
CA PHE A 247 -12.49 13.18 2.25
C PHE A 247 -11.52 12.30 1.48
N VAL A 248 -10.37 11.99 2.09
CA VAL A 248 -9.34 11.14 1.50
C VAL A 248 -9.08 9.94 2.42
N TRP A 249 -8.96 8.75 1.83
CA TRP A 249 -8.34 7.61 2.50
C TRP A 249 -6.85 7.61 2.20
N SER A 250 -6.04 7.94 3.20
CA SER A 250 -4.59 8.02 3.06
C SER A 250 -3.90 6.65 3.00
N ALA A 251 -4.56 5.59 3.44
CA ALA A 251 -4.05 4.23 3.41
C ALA A 251 -4.66 3.40 2.27
N PHE A 252 -4.04 2.25 1.99
CA PHE A 252 -4.70 1.24 1.16
C PHE A 252 -6.02 0.82 1.81
N THR A 253 -7.06 0.70 1.00
CA THR A 253 -8.41 0.43 1.51
C THR A 253 -9.02 -0.77 0.81
N SER A 254 -9.14 -1.88 1.55
CA SER A 254 -9.85 -3.07 1.09
C SER A 254 -11.35 -2.85 1.15
N MET A 255 -12.04 -3.11 0.05
CA MET A 255 -13.50 -3.05 -0.04
C MET A 255 -14.00 -4.34 -0.67
N THR A 256 -15.28 -4.64 -0.50
CA THR A 256 -15.89 -5.84 -1.09
C THR A 256 -17.01 -5.45 -2.05
N THR A 257 -17.24 -6.26 -3.07
CA THR A 257 -18.44 -6.15 -3.91
C THR A 257 -19.65 -6.86 -3.32
N ASP A 258 -19.57 -7.36 -2.08
CA ASP A 258 -20.67 -8.00 -1.34
C ASP A 258 -21.13 -7.10 -0.17
N ARG A 259 -22.42 -6.74 -0.19
CA ARG A 259 -22.99 -5.78 0.76
C ARG A 259 -22.99 -6.37 2.15
N ASP A 260 -23.45 -7.61 2.26
CA ASP A 260 -23.69 -8.26 3.54
C ASP A 260 -22.36 -8.50 4.26
N VAL A 261 -21.31 -8.82 3.50
CA VAL A 261 -19.93 -8.88 4.01
C VAL A 261 -19.55 -7.56 4.67
N ALA A 262 -19.73 -6.42 4.01
CA ALA A 262 -19.38 -5.12 4.58
C ALA A 262 -20.18 -4.74 5.84
N PHE A 263 -21.48 -5.05 5.90
CA PHE A 263 -22.31 -4.81 7.08
C PHE A 263 -21.88 -5.63 8.30
N ASN A 264 -21.21 -6.77 8.10
CA ASN A 264 -20.67 -7.59 9.19
C ASN A 264 -19.36 -7.05 9.78
N PHE A 265 -18.69 -6.08 9.11
CA PHE A 265 -17.37 -5.59 9.52
C PHE A 265 -17.39 -4.31 10.36
N GLY A 266 -18.50 -3.57 10.41
CA GLY A 266 -18.51 -2.23 10.98
C GLY A 266 -19.85 -1.73 11.48
N ASN A 267 -19.78 -0.75 12.39
CA ASN A 267 -20.95 -0.03 12.88
C ASN A 267 -21.24 1.25 12.09
N VAL A 268 -20.44 1.55 11.07
CA VAL A 268 -20.72 2.51 9.99
C VAL A 268 -20.28 1.87 8.68
N VAL A 269 -21.13 1.94 7.66
CA VAL A 269 -20.87 1.32 6.35
C VAL A 269 -20.72 2.41 5.30
N PHE A 270 -19.76 2.23 4.40
CA PHE A 270 -19.56 3.06 3.22
C PHE A 270 -20.03 2.28 1.99
N GLU A 271 -20.90 2.90 1.20
CA GLU A 271 -21.18 2.49 -0.18
C GLU A 271 -20.46 3.46 -1.10
N VAL A 272 -19.56 2.95 -1.94
CA VAL A 272 -18.76 3.78 -2.84
C VAL A 272 -19.05 3.38 -4.28
N SER A 273 -19.46 4.36 -5.06
CA SER A 273 -19.51 4.26 -6.52
C SER A 273 -18.15 4.66 -7.11
N CYS A 274 -17.43 3.68 -7.67
CA CYS A 274 -16.20 3.89 -8.41
C CYS A 274 -16.50 3.94 -9.91
N LEU A 275 -16.77 5.14 -10.41
CA LEU A 275 -17.17 5.41 -11.80
C LEU A 275 -16.31 6.52 -12.41
N PRO A 276 -14.98 6.33 -12.51
CA PRO A 276 -14.12 7.33 -13.13
C PRO A 276 -14.47 7.50 -14.61
N PRO A 277 -14.21 8.70 -15.17
CA PRO A 277 -14.28 8.91 -16.62
C PRO A 277 -13.27 7.98 -17.32
N LYS A 278 -13.58 7.54 -18.55
CA LYS A 278 -12.71 6.59 -19.29
C LYS A 278 -11.29 7.14 -19.46
N GLU A 279 -11.21 8.45 -19.64
CA GLU A 279 -10.01 9.25 -19.81
C GLU A 279 -9.10 9.20 -18.57
N ALA A 280 -9.63 8.88 -17.38
CA ALA A 280 -8.80 8.70 -16.19
C ALA A 280 -7.89 7.47 -16.29
N TYR A 281 -8.29 6.44 -17.05
CA TYR A 281 -7.51 5.22 -17.23
C TYR A 281 -6.70 5.20 -18.53
N GLU A 282 -7.21 5.86 -19.57
CA GLU A 282 -6.59 5.91 -20.90
C GLU A 282 -5.78 7.20 -21.14
N GLY A 283 -5.75 8.09 -20.15
CA GLY A 283 -5.09 9.39 -20.22
C GLY A 283 -3.57 9.32 -20.29
N MET A 284 -2.94 10.45 -20.63
CA MET A 284 -1.48 10.55 -20.68
C MET A 284 -0.79 10.36 -19.34
N MET A 285 -1.54 10.56 -18.26
CA MET A 285 -1.03 10.55 -16.91
C MET A 285 -1.46 9.27 -16.23
N ALA A 286 -0.48 8.45 -15.90
CA ALA A 286 -0.73 7.24 -15.13
C ALA A 286 -1.24 7.61 -13.73
N VAL A 287 -2.41 7.08 -13.39
CA VAL A 287 -2.99 7.15 -12.06
C VAL A 287 -2.91 5.79 -11.37
N TYR A 288 -3.08 5.81 -10.06
CA TYR A 288 -3.22 4.61 -9.24
C TYR A 288 -4.71 4.29 -9.07
N ALA A 289 -5.18 3.27 -9.78
CA ALA A 289 -6.59 2.93 -9.87
C ALA A 289 -6.97 1.77 -8.92
N PRO A 290 -8.16 1.76 -8.30
CA PRO A 290 -8.66 0.60 -7.58
C PRO A 290 -8.75 -0.61 -8.51
N ALA A 291 -8.54 -1.80 -7.99
CA ALA A 291 -8.65 -3.02 -8.79
C ALA A 291 -8.99 -4.24 -7.92
N SER A 292 -9.49 -5.29 -8.57
CA SER A 292 -9.67 -6.57 -7.89
C SER A 292 -8.32 -7.21 -7.60
N VAL A 293 -8.14 -7.65 -6.36
CA VAL A 293 -6.97 -8.44 -5.93
C VAL A 293 -7.33 -9.91 -5.69
N GLN A 294 -8.55 -10.31 -6.07
CA GLN A 294 -9.11 -11.64 -5.81
C GLN A 294 -8.20 -12.78 -6.28
N ALA A 295 -7.57 -12.64 -7.44
CA ALA A 295 -6.70 -13.66 -8.01
C ALA A 295 -5.36 -13.84 -7.27
N PHE A 296 -5.03 -12.92 -6.36
CA PHE A 296 -3.75 -12.88 -5.63
C PHE A 296 -3.95 -12.88 -4.10
N SER A 297 -5.19 -12.72 -3.65
CA SER A 297 -5.55 -12.69 -2.23
C SER A 297 -5.63 -14.09 -1.63
N ASP A 298 -5.19 -14.23 -0.38
CA ASP A 298 -5.42 -15.45 0.42
C ASP A 298 -6.92 -15.66 0.71
N PHE A 299 -7.74 -14.64 0.49
CA PHE A 299 -9.19 -14.61 0.75
C PHE A 299 -9.99 -14.35 -0.54
N ALA A 300 -9.72 -15.11 -1.60
CA ALA A 300 -10.37 -14.95 -2.90
C ALA A 300 -11.92 -14.95 -2.86
N GLN A 301 -12.55 -15.52 -1.84
CA GLN A 301 -14.02 -15.49 -1.67
C GLN A 301 -14.59 -14.12 -1.28
N GLU A 302 -13.78 -13.19 -0.77
CA GLU A 302 -14.27 -11.90 -0.26
C GLU A 302 -14.59 -10.88 -1.37
N ALA A 303 -14.30 -11.25 -2.63
CA ALA A 303 -14.44 -10.37 -3.79
C ALA A 303 -13.77 -8.99 -3.54
N GLU A 304 -12.55 -9.05 -3.01
CA GLU A 304 -11.82 -7.88 -2.55
C GLU A 304 -11.41 -6.98 -3.72
N ILE A 305 -11.79 -5.70 -3.60
CA ILE A 305 -11.30 -4.58 -4.40
C ILE A 305 -10.37 -3.76 -3.51
N LEU A 306 -9.10 -3.65 -3.89
CA LEU A 306 -8.14 -2.86 -3.15
C LEU A 306 -8.00 -1.47 -3.79
N PHE A 307 -8.21 -0.45 -2.98
CA PHE A 307 -7.98 0.95 -3.35
C PHE A 307 -6.55 1.33 -2.91
N PRO A 308 -5.73 1.93 -3.80
CA PRO A 308 -4.44 2.47 -3.40
C PRO A 308 -4.58 3.66 -2.43
N PRO A 309 -3.49 4.14 -1.81
CA PRO A 309 -3.49 5.35 -0.98
C PRO A 309 -4.01 6.59 -1.71
N ASN A 310 -4.48 7.55 -0.93
CA ASN A 310 -4.84 8.91 -1.34
C ASN A 310 -6.01 9.00 -2.32
N ILE A 311 -6.93 8.03 -2.34
CA ILE A 311 -8.18 8.16 -3.11
C ILE A 311 -9.11 9.16 -2.43
N ARG A 312 -9.69 10.06 -3.23
CA ARG A 312 -10.66 11.05 -2.77
C ARG A 312 -12.08 10.62 -3.08
N PHE A 313 -12.95 10.82 -2.10
CA PHE A 313 -14.37 10.54 -2.18
C PHE A 313 -15.19 11.79 -1.88
N GLU A 314 -16.36 11.89 -2.49
CA GLU A 314 -17.38 12.89 -2.16
C GLU A 314 -18.61 12.20 -1.57
N VAL A 315 -19.10 12.71 -0.44
CA VAL A 315 -20.30 12.21 0.23
C VAL A 315 -21.53 12.69 -0.54
N LYS A 316 -22.35 11.76 -1.04
CA LYS A 316 -23.58 12.06 -1.77
C LYS A 316 -24.82 11.99 -0.89
N GLU A 317 -24.85 11.04 0.03
CA GLU A 317 -26.00 10.82 0.91
C GLU A 317 -25.53 10.17 2.22
N ILE A 318 -26.26 10.42 3.30
CA ILE A 318 -26.06 9.74 4.59
C ILE A 318 -27.43 9.20 5.01
N LYS A 319 -27.54 7.88 5.14
CA LYS A 319 -28.76 7.19 5.60
C LYS A 319 -28.56 6.69 7.02
N MET A 320 -29.54 6.94 7.88
CA MET A 320 -29.53 6.49 9.27
C MET A 320 -30.39 5.24 9.43
N PRO A 321 -30.08 4.35 10.40
CA PRO A 321 -30.93 3.20 10.72
C PRO A 321 -32.35 3.64 11.11
N GLY A 322 -33.36 2.88 10.68
CA GLY A 322 -34.78 3.16 10.97
C GLY A 322 -35.38 4.32 10.17
N GLY A 323 -34.76 4.72 9.06
CA GLY A 323 -35.35 5.60 8.05
C GLY A 323 -36.30 4.86 7.09
N ASP A 324 -36.48 5.39 5.88
CA ASP A 324 -37.35 4.80 4.85
C ASP A 324 -36.85 3.46 4.28
N ASP A 325 -35.63 3.05 4.65
CA ASP A 325 -34.95 1.84 4.19
C ASP A 325 -34.80 0.89 5.39
N ASP A 326 -35.79 0.01 5.58
CA ASP A 326 -35.86 -0.93 6.70
C ASP A 326 -34.68 -1.92 6.73
N ASP A 327 -33.94 -2.06 5.62
CA ASP A 327 -32.80 -2.97 5.50
C ASP A 327 -31.48 -2.37 6.04
N ILE A 328 -31.48 -1.10 6.47
CA ILE A 328 -30.28 -0.44 6.99
C ILE A 328 -30.19 -0.58 8.51
N CYS A 329 -29.33 -1.50 8.97
CA CYS A 329 -29.08 -1.73 10.39
C CYS A 329 -27.94 -0.87 10.99
N SER A 330 -27.21 -0.12 10.17
CA SER A 330 -26.09 0.74 10.59
C SER A 330 -26.02 1.99 9.71
N PRO A 331 -25.56 3.15 10.22
CA PRO A 331 -25.38 4.34 9.40
C PRO A 331 -24.64 4.03 8.10
N LEU A 332 -25.23 4.41 6.98
CA LEU A 332 -24.72 4.17 5.64
C LEU A 332 -24.33 5.49 4.99
N ILE A 333 -23.05 5.66 4.70
CA ILE A 333 -22.51 6.82 3.98
C ILE A 333 -22.35 6.42 2.52
N ILE A 334 -23.11 7.07 1.63
CA ILE A 334 -23.05 6.83 0.19
C ILE A 334 -22.13 7.88 -0.41
N CYS A 335 -21.09 7.42 -1.11
CA CYS A 335 -20.05 8.25 -1.70
C CYS A 335 -19.80 7.89 -3.16
N GLU A 336 -19.09 8.76 -3.86
CA GLU A 336 -18.46 8.45 -5.14
C GLU A 336 -16.97 8.78 -5.11
N THR A 337 -16.18 8.06 -5.91
CA THR A 337 -14.78 8.46 -6.18
C THR A 337 -14.76 9.72 -7.04
N VAL A 338 -13.95 10.70 -6.67
CA VAL A 338 -13.83 11.97 -7.42
C VAL A 338 -12.40 12.30 -7.85
N ALA A 339 -11.40 11.59 -7.31
CA ALA A 339 -10.01 11.78 -7.68
C ALA A 339 -9.17 10.54 -7.39
N PHE A 340 -8.14 10.32 -8.21
CA PHE A 340 -7.13 9.30 -7.98
C PHE A 340 -5.76 9.91 -7.70
N ASP A 341 -4.90 9.17 -7.02
CA ASP A 341 -3.51 9.56 -6.83
C ASP A 341 -2.70 9.33 -8.12
N SER A 342 -1.59 10.04 -8.25
CA SER A 342 -0.63 9.90 -9.36
C SER A 342 0.80 10.19 -8.88
N ASP A 343 1.79 10.07 -9.77
CA ASP A 343 3.17 10.49 -9.44
C ASP A 343 3.27 12.01 -9.19
N GLU A 344 2.31 12.79 -9.69
CA GLU A 344 2.23 14.24 -9.53
C GLU A 344 1.24 14.68 -8.43
N GLY A 345 0.72 13.73 -7.65
CA GLY A 345 -0.30 13.96 -6.62
C GLY A 345 -1.72 13.66 -7.10
N ILE A 346 -2.72 14.09 -6.32
CA ILE A 346 -4.14 13.78 -6.59
C ILE A 346 -4.63 14.50 -7.86
N LYS A 347 -5.32 13.77 -8.74
CA LYS A 347 -5.93 14.26 -9.99
C LYS A 347 -7.45 14.08 -9.94
N GLU A 348 -8.17 15.19 -10.04
CA GLU A 348 -9.62 15.19 -9.95
C GLU A 348 -10.26 14.82 -11.29
N PHE A 349 -11.38 14.10 -11.26
CA PHE A 349 -12.09 13.65 -12.47
C PHE A 349 -12.60 14.80 -13.33
N GLN A 350 -12.89 15.95 -12.71
CA GLN A 350 -13.27 17.16 -13.44
C GLN A 350 -12.11 17.71 -14.27
N ASP A 351 -10.88 17.59 -13.77
CA ASP A 351 -9.67 18.01 -14.49
C ASP A 351 -9.47 17.18 -15.75
N PHE A 352 -9.78 15.88 -15.73
CA PHE A 352 -9.66 15.04 -16.93
C PHE A 352 -10.58 15.51 -18.05
N LYS A 353 -11.82 15.89 -17.71
CA LYS A 353 -12.77 16.41 -18.70
C LYS A 353 -12.30 17.76 -19.24
N GLN A 354 -11.90 18.69 -18.37
CA GLN A 354 -11.41 20.00 -18.80
C GLN A 354 -10.13 19.86 -19.65
N MET A 355 -9.19 19.02 -19.24
CA MET A 355 -7.97 18.74 -20.00
C MET A 355 -8.29 18.14 -21.37
N PHE A 356 -9.27 17.25 -21.45
CA PHE A 356 -9.71 16.68 -22.72
C PHE A 356 -10.39 17.72 -23.61
N ASP A 357 -11.31 18.50 -23.05
CA ASP A 357 -12.01 19.58 -23.76
C ASP A 357 -11.02 20.66 -24.25
N ASP A 358 -10.02 21.02 -23.43
CA ASP A 358 -8.95 21.95 -23.78
C ASP A 358 -8.04 21.38 -24.88
N ALA A 359 -7.70 20.08 -24.82
CA ALA A 359 -6.92 19.42 -25.87
C ALA A 359 -7.66 19.38 -27.20
N MET A 360 -8.96 19.11 -27.17
CA MET A 360 -9.83 19.13 -28.35
C MET A 360 -9.99 20.54 -28.93
N ALA A 361 -10.26 21.54 -28.08
CA ALA A 361 -10.42 22.93 -28.51
C ALA A 361 -9.13 23.51 -29.11
N ASN A 362 -7.97 23.17 -28.54
CA ASN A 362 -6.67 23.59 -29.08
C ASN A 362 -6.30 22.83 -30.36
N GLY A 363 -6.72 21.57 -30.51
CA GLY A 363 -6.55 20.81 -31.76
C GLY A 363 -7.37 21.35 -32.93
N GLU A 364 -8.56 21.90 -32.67
CA GLU A 364 -9.42 22.53 -33.69
C GLU A 364 -8.96 23.94 -34.10
N LEU A 365 -8.29 24.68 -33.21
CA LEU A 365 -7.77 26.03 -33.48
C LEU A 365 -6.33 26.06 -34.02
N ASP A 366 -5.67 24.91 -34.06
CA ASP A 366 -4.30 24.81 -34.53
C ASP A 366 -4.23 25.07 -36.05
N ASN A 367 -3.98 26.31 -36.48
CA ASN A 367 -3.75 26.61 -37.91
C ASN A 367 -2.35 26.17 -38.39
N THR A 368 -1.62 25.38 -37.60
CA THR A 368 -0.30 24.88 -38.00
C THR A 368 -0.43 24.07 -39.30
N PRO A 369 0.29 24.46 -40.38
CA PRO A 369 0.26 23.75 -41.64
C PRO A 369 0.60 22.26 -41.45
N PRO A 370 -0.02 21.34 -42.23
CA PRO A 370 0.23 19.91 -42.11
C PRO A 370 1.72 19.52 -42.12
N GLU A 371 2.54 20.23 -42.91
CA GLU A 371 4.00 20.06 -42.93
C GLU A 371 4.68 20.37 -41.58
N GLN A 372 4.26 21.44 -40.88
CA GLN A 372 4.82 21.79 -39.57
C GLN A 372 4.34 20.81 -38.48
N ARG A 373 3.10 20.34 -38.56
CA ARG A 373 2.61 19.26 -37.66
C ARG A 373 3.41 17.97 -37.88
N LEU A 374 3.72 17.65 -39.13
CA LEU A 374 4.56 16.49 -39.48
C LEU A 374 5.99 16.65 -38.94
N GLU A 375 6.60 17.83 -39.03
CA GLU A 375 7.92 18.10 -38.45
C GLU A 375 7.93 17.97 -36.92
N VAL A 376 6.89 18.47 -36.24
CA VAL A 376 6.74 18.33 -34.78
C VAL A 376 6.55 16.87 -34.38
N LEU A 377 5.73 16.12 -35.12
CA LEU A 377 5.56 14.68 -34.92
C LEU A 377 6.86 13.92 -35.17
N GLN A 378 7.59 14.22 -36.25
CA GLN A 378 8.89 13.62 -36.54
C GLN A 378 9.92 13.94 -35.45
N ALA A 379 9.95 15.17 -34.94
CA ALA A 379 10.80 15.55 -33.82
C ALA A 379 10.38 14.87 -32.50
N GLY A 380 9.07 14.64 -32.30
CA GLY A 380 8.52 13.86 -31.19
C GLY A 380 8.92 12.39 -31.26
N TYR A 381 8.72 11.74 -32.41
CA TYR A 381 9.14 10.36 -32.68
C TYR A 381 10.64 10.19 -32.55
N LYS A 382 11.44 11.15 -33.03
CA LYS A 382 12.90 11.13 -32.87
C LYS A 382 13.32 11.22 -31.41
N ARG A 383 12.72 12.12 -30.63
CA ARG A 383 12.98 12.23 -29.18
C ARG A 383 12.57 10.96 -28.44
N LEU A 384 11.42 10.38 -28.80
CA LEU A 384 10.94 9.14 -28.23
C LEU A 384 11.86 7.96 -28.60
N PHE A 385 12.32 7.90 -29.85
CA PHE A 385 13.28 6.91 -30.32
C PHE A 385 14.61 7.04 -29.56
N ASP A 386 15.18 8.24 -29.47
CA ASP A 386 16.42 8.51 -28.75
C ASP A 386 16.29 8.21 -27.24
N ALA A 387 15.08 8.30 -26.67
CA ALA A 387 14.78 7.97 -25.26
C ALA A 387 14.52 6.48 -24.99
N VAL A 388 14.41 5.66 -26.04
CA VAL A 388 14.15 4.21 -25.93
C VAL A 388 15.29 3.39 -26.55
N ASP A 389 16.12 3.97 -27.41
CA ASP A 389 17.37 3.42 -27.90
C ASP A 389 18.47 3.56 -26.83
N ASP A 390 18.32 2.81 -25.72
CA ASP A 390 19.16 2.90 -24.53
C ASP A 390 20.65 2.65 -24.88
N ASN A 391 20.90 1.83 -25.90
CA ASN A 391 22.26 1.51 -26.38
C ASN A 391 22.79 2.45 -27.48
N LYS A 392 22.00 3.46 -27.91
CA LYS A 392 22.32 4.41 -28.98
C LYS A 392 22.75 3.76 -30.29
N SER A 393 22.25 2.56 -30.58
CA SER A 393 22.64 1.80 -31.77
C SER A 393 22.03 2.36 -33.05
N GLY A 394 21.03 3.23 -32.95
CA GLY A 394 20.22 3.68 -34.07
C GLY A 394 19.18 2.64 -34.49
N THR A 395 19.02 1.55 -33.72
CA THR A 395 18.05 0.47 -33.96
C THR A 395 17.48 -0.04 -32.65
N LEU A 396 16.16 -0.19 -32.55
CA LEU A 396 15.56 -0.70 -31.32
C LEU A 396 15.68 -2.23 -31.25
N SER A 397 16.26 -2.74 -30.17
CA SER A 397 16.17 -4.15 -29.81
C SER A 397 14.71 -4.56 -29.58
N LYS A 398 14.41 -5.86 -29.56
CA LYS A 398 13.04 -6.36 -29.34
C LYS A 398 12.43 -5.87 -28.00
N LYS A 399 13.26 -5.64 -26.98
CA LYS A 399 12.84 -5.10 -25.67
C LYS A 399 12.55 -3.61 -25.74
N GLU A 400 13.44 -2.85 -26.36
CA GLU A 400 13.28 -1.41 -26.60
C GLU A 400 12.07 -1.15 -27.53
N MET A 401 11.87 -1.98 -28.54
CA MET A 401 10.72 -1.89 -29.45
C MET A 401 9.39 -2.12 -28.75
N ARG A 402 9.32 -3.03 -27.76
CA ARG A 402 8.11 -3.21 -26.94
C ARG A 402 7.84 -1.98 -26.05
N ARG A 403 8.88 -1.46 -25.38
CA ARG A 403 8.78 -0.22 -24.59
C ARG A 403 8.38 0.98 -25.46
N ALA A 404 8.94 1.06 -26.66
CA ALA A 404 8.61 2.07 -27.65
C ALA A 404 7.17 1.92 -28.09
N LEU A 405 6.69 0.71 -28.41
CA LEU A 405 5.30 0.46 -28.81
C LEU A 405 4.30 0.90 -27.74
N THR A 406 4.55 0.59 -26.46
CA THR A 406 3.69 1.05 -25.35
C THR A 406 3.65 2.59 -25.27
N LYS A 407 4.81 3.26 -25.35
CA LYS A 407 4.87 4.74 -25.35
C LYS A 407 4.29 5.37 -26.62
N ILE A 408 4.48 4.72 -27.77
CA ILE A 408 3.96 5.14 -29.09
C ILE A 408 2.45 4.98 -29.12
N GLN A 409 1.87 3.92 -28.56
CA GLN A 409 0.40 3.76 -28.54
C GLN A 409 -0.27 4.91 -27.78
N GLY A 410 0.28 5.32 -26.62
CA GLY A 410 -0.19 6.52 -25.92
C GLY A 410 0.01 7.80 -26.73
N ALA A 411 1.15 7.95 -27.42
CA ALA A 411 1.44 9.12 -28.26
C ALA A 411 0.63 9.17 -29.58
N VAL A 412 0.28 8.02 -30.15
CA VAL A 412 -0.54 7.88 -31.37
C VAL A 412 -1.99 8.21 -31.05
N HIS A 413 -2.48 7.75 -29.89
CA HIS A 413 -3.76 8.20 -29.37
C HIS A 413 -3.77 9.73 -29.23
N TYR A 414 -2.74 10.32 -28.62
CA TYR A 414 -2.58 11.78 -28.55
C TYR A 414 -2.57 12.48 -29.91
N ALA A 415 -1.77 12.00 -30.87
CA ALA A 415 -1.68 12.64 -32.18
C ALA A 415 -3.00 12.56 -32.96
N GLY A 416 -3.74 11.46 -32.81
CA GLY A 416 -5.08 11.31 -33.39
C GLY A 416 -6.10 12.27 -32.78
N THR A 417 -6.03 12.50 -31.47
CA THR A 417 -6.95 13.39 -30.73
C THR A 417 -6.58 14.86 -30.87
N ALA A 418 -5.29 15.20 -30.82
CA ALA A 418 -4.78 16.58 -30.93
C ALA A 418 -4.70 17.10 -32.37
N PHE A 419 -4.61 16.21 -33.37
CA PHE A 419 -4.53 16.58 -34.79
C PHE A 419 -5.51 15.75 -35.63
N PRO A 420 -6.83 16.01 -35.54
CA PRO A 420 -7.82 15.29 -36.33
C PRO A 420 -7.53 15.41 -37.84
N GLY A 421 -7.36 14.26 -38.51
CA GLY A 421 -7.06 14.17 -39.96
C GLY A 421 -5.69 13.59 -40.32
N ILE A 422 -4.80 13.35 -39.35
CA ILE A 422 -3.50 12.69 -39.59
C ILE A 422 -3.66 11.17 -39.39
N SER A 423 -3.61 10.39 -40.48
CA SER A 423 -3.48 8.93 -40.42
C SER A 423 -2.01 8.56 -40.16
N VAL A 424 -1.73 7.96 -39.01
CA VAL A 424 -0.38 7.47 -38.67
C VAL A 424 -0.12 6.14 -39.40
N PRO A 425 1.10 5.83 -39.86
CA PRO A 425 1.37 4.56 -40.54
C PRO A 425 1.21 3.40 -39.55
N GLY A 426 0.07 2.71 -39.61
CA GLY A 426 -0.19 1.51 -38.85
C GLY A 426 -0.87 0.51 -39.75
N GLU A 427 -0.19 -0.60 -40.04
CA GLU A 427 -0.74 -1.98 -39.99
C GLU A 427 0.15 -3.00 -40.72
N ASN A 428 0.97 -2.59 -41.69
CA ASN A 428 1.85 -3.52 -42.39
C ASN A 428 3.27 -3.46 -41.81
N GLY A 429 3.51 -4.31 -40.82
CA GLY A 429 4.69 -4.29 -39.95
C GLY A 429 6.03 -4.22 -40.69
N LEU A 430 6.96 -3.43 -40.16
CA LEU A 430 8.37 -3.41 -40.53
C LEU A 430 9.21 -2.77 -39.41
N SER A 431 10.47 -3.20 -39.33
CA SER A 431 11.51 -2.70 -38.43
C SER A 431 11.60 -1.17 -38.43
N VAL A 432 11.48 -0.55 -37.24
CA VAL A 432 11.71 0.88 -37.06
C VAL A 432 13.22 1.15 -37.13
N ARG A 433 13.67 1.80 -38.20
CA ARG A 433 15.02 2.36 -38.33
C ARG A 433 14.96 3.87 -38.15
N LYS A 434 16.05 4.44 -37.64
CA LYS A 434 16.26 5.89 -37.57
C LYS A 434 16.17 6.50 -38.98
N TYR A 435 15.21 7.39 -39.21
CA TYR A 435 15.09 8.21 -40.43
C TYR A 435 15.94 9.47 -40.30
#